data_AF-A0A1G6MS50-F1
#
_entry.id   AF-A0A1G6MS50-F1
#
_cell.length_a   1.000
_cell.length_b   1.000
_cell.length_c   1.000
_cell.angle_alpha   90.00
_cell.angle_beta   90.00
_cell.angle_gamma   90.00
#
_symmetry.space_group_name_H-M   'P 1'
#
loop_
_entity.id
_entity.type
_entity.pdbx_description
1 polymer ?
#
loop_
_entity_poly.entity_id
_entity_poly.type
_entity_poly.pdbx_seq_one_letter_code
_entity_poly.pdbx_strand_id
1 'polypeptide(L)'
;MSIQFIITKLLVRLSGSKRITGLPRDKMLKQIRSRNKLNRFFIPGDGKFAYRDVKVRVEDLDGITEENRSGDFHCLAICHREKPKRAVLCVYGGGLLLAPPRMFVGFAKKMAANTGADVWFPYYPLCDEYTIRDSVRMLYEVYAKMCREYEDVRWYGYSSGGALLLLLGAYLNDNCNPLPMPEKLVLISPGGVPATDEEWEKMQSLNGKDIMLSAQYMKTIQPMLSHGNKTVPRWMQSCDGADFSDFPETWIYYGTSEVLSAKAEAYDEMLTKAGVKHHLKMAKDMPHCYCAMVFFPEARADYEETMRILRE
;
A
#
# COMPACT_ATOMS: atom_id res chain seq x y z
N MET A 1 -15.90 2.57 23.13
CA MET A 1 -15.96 2.27 21.67
C MET A 1 -17.40 2.38 21.22
N SER A 2 -17.60 2.86 20.01
CA SER A 2 -18.89 3.12 19.37
C SER A 2 -19.56 1.82 18.93
N ILE A 3 -20.89 1.85 18.81
CA ILE A 3 -21.67 0.74 18.26
C ILE A 3 -21.23 0.43 16.82
N GLN A 4 -20.95 1.47 16.04
CA GLN A 4 -20.45 1.34 14.66
C GLN A 4 -19.14 0.56 14.62
N PHE A 5 -18.18 0.87 15.50
CA PHE A 5 -16.93 0.12 15.59
C PHE A 5 -17.15 -1.36 15.92
N ILE A 6 -18.02 -1.66 16.89
CA ILE A 6 -18.34 -3.03 17.29
C ILE A 6 -18.96 -3.81 16.11
N ILE A 7 -19.90 -3.20 15.38
CA ILE A 7 -20.51 -3.80 14.19
C ILE A 7 -19.48 -4.01 13.08
N THR A 8 -18.63 -3.02 12.78
CA THR A 8 -17.56 -3.15 11.79
C THR A 8 -16.62 -4.30 12.14
N LYS A 9 -16.21 -4.42 13.41
CA LYS A 9 -15.36 -5.51 13.89
C LYS A 9 -16.02 -6.88 13.69
N LEU A 10 -17.33 -6.99 13.94
CA LEU A 10 -18.10 -8.22 13.69
C LEU A 10 -18.17 -8.55 12.20
N LEU A 11 -18.52 -7.58 11.34
CA LEU A 11 -18.59 -7.77 9.89
C LEU A 11 -17.24 -8.21 9.30
N VAL A 12 -16.15 -7.59 9.75
CA VAL A 12 -14.79 -7.97 9.34
C VAL A 12 -14.47 -9.41 9.74
N ARG A 13 -14.81 -9.83 10.97
CA ARG A 13 -14.64 -11.23 11.39
C ARG A 13 -15.45 -12.19 10.53
N LEU A 14 -16.71 -11.85 10.25
CA LEU A 14 -17.61 -12.67 9.42
C LEU A 14 -17.18 -12.75 7.95
N SER A 15 -16.46 -11.73 7.43
CA SER A 15 -15.90 -11.75 6.06
C SER A 15 -14.90 -12.90 5.84
N GLY A 16 -14.36 -13.46 6.94
CA GLY A 16 -13.39 -14.54 6.89
C GLY A 16 -12.01 -14.13 6.39
N SER A 17 -11.71 -12.82 6.28
CA SER A 17 -10.42 -12.32 5.78
C SER A 17 -9.22 -12.93 6.52
N LYS A 18 -9.24 -12.91 7.86
CA LYS A 18 -8.18 -13.53 8.67
C LYS A 18 -8.03 -15.02 8.40
N ARG A 19 -9.16 -15.75 8.32
CA ARG A 19 -9.17 -17.18 8.01
C ARG A 19 -8.47 -17.45 6.69
N ILE A 20 -8.74 -16.65 5.66
CA ILE A 20 -8.11 -16.80 4.33
C ILE A 20 -6.60 -16.58 4.41
N THR A 21 -6.16 -15.52 5.08
CA THR A 21 -4.74 -15.21 5.24
C THR A 21 -3.99 -16.22 6.12
N GLY A 22 -4.71 -17.07 6.86
CA GLY A 22 -4.14 -18.18 7.63
C GLY A 22 -4.20 -19.54 6.93
N LEU A 23 -4.71 -19.62 5.69
CA LEU A 23 -4.74 -20.88 4.94
C LEU A 23 -3.35 -21.25 4.41
N PRO A 24 -3.09 -22.55 4.17
CA PRO A 24 -1.95 -22.98 3.36
C PRO A 24 -1.94 -22.30 1.98
N ARG A 25 -0.75 -22.03 1.45
CA ARG A 25 -0.50 -21.26 0.22
C ARG A 25 -1.50 -21.57 -0.91
N ASP A 26 -1.62 -22.82 -1.33
CA ASP A 26 -2.44 -23.18 -2.49
C ASP A 26 -3.93 -22.91 -2.27
N LYS A 27 -4.43 -23.16 -1.06
CA LYS A 27 -5.83 -22.87 -0.69
C LYS A 27 -6.08 -21.37 -0.61
N MET A 28 -5.12 -20.61 -0.06
CA MET A 28 -5.17 -19.15 -0.01
C MET A 28 -5.21 -18.56 -1.42
N LEU A 29 -4.27 -18.96 -2.29
CA LEU A 29 -4.19 -18.48 -3.68
C LEU A 29 -5.44 -18.82 -4.48
N LYS A 30 -5.99 -20.04 -4.32
CA LYS A 30 -7.26 -20.42 -4.98
C LYS A 30 -8.39 -19.46 -4.62
N GLN A 31 -8.52 -19.07 -3.35
CA GLN A 31 -9.56 -18.13 -2.93
C GLN A 31 -9.29 -16.69 -3.38
N ILE A 32 -8.05 -16.22 -3.29
CA ILE A 32 -7.67 -14.87 -3.71
C ILE A 32 -7.86 -14.70 -5.22
N ARG A 33 -7.39 -15.66 -6.04
CA ARG A 33 -7.57 -15.64 -7.50
C ARG A 33 -9.05 -15.64 -7.88
N SER A 34 -9.90 -16.37 -7.14
CA SER A 34 -11.35 -16.33 -7.34
C SER A 34 -11.92 -14.92 -7.11
N ARG A 35 -11.46 -14.22 -6.06
CA ARG A 35 -11.84 -12.82 -5.80
C ARG A 35 -11.33 -11.86 -6.87
N ASN A 36 -10.08 -12.03 -7.31
CA ASN A 36 -9.46 -11.18 -8.34
C ASN A 36 -10.21 -11.22 -9.68
N LYS A 37 -10.89 -12.32 -10.02
CA LYS A 37 -11.74 -12.40 -11.23
C LYS A 37 -12.81 -11.30 -11.29
N LEU A 38 -13.28 -10.83 -10.12
CA LEU A 38 -14.28 -9.76 -9.98
C LEU A 38 -13.66 -8.37 -9.84
N ASN A 39 -12.37 -8.29 -9.45
CA ASN A 39 -11.66 -7.03 -9.16
C ASN A 39 -10.87 -6.55 -10.38
N ARG A 40 -11.52 -6.49 -11.55
CA ARG A 40 -10.90 -6.03 -12.79
C ARG A 40 -10.84 -4.50 -12.84
N PHE A 41 -9.87 -3.98 -13.59
CA PHE A 41 -9.81 -2.55 -13.91
C PHE A 41 -11.13 -2.07 -14.53
N PHE A 42 -11.55 -0.87 -14.15
CA PHE A 42 -12.70 -0.19 -14.75
C PHE A 42 -12.55 1.33 -14.62
N ILE A 43 -13.18 2.04 -15.54
CA ILE A 43 -13.30 3.50 -15.49
C ILE A 43 -14.71 3.83 -14.98
N PRO A 44 -14.87 4.63 -13.90
CA PRO A 44 -16.19 5.05 -13.44
C PRO A 44 -16.92 5.92 -14.49
N GLY A 45 -18.23 5.72 -14.63
CA GLY A 45 -19.08 6.45 -15.58
C GLY A 45 -20.03 7.48 -14.94
N ASP A 46 -19.71 8.00 -13.75
CA ASP A 46 -20.66 8.83 -12.98
C ASP A 46 -20.51 10.35 -13.17
N GLY A 47 -19.60 10.79 -14.06
CA GLY A 47 -19.43 12.19 -14.43
C GLY A 47 -18.89 13.12 -13.34
N LYS A 48 -18.52 12.60 -12.16
CA LYS A 48 -18.02 13.42 -11.03
C LYS A 48 -16.61 13.97 -11.24
N PHE A 49 -15.79 13.24 -11.99
CA PHE A 49 -14.41 13.57 -12.32
C PHE A 49 -14.14 13.27 -13.78
N ALA A 50 -13.09 13.85 -14.34
CA ALA A 50 -12.51 13.39 -15.59
C ALA A 50 -11.65 12.15 -15.29
N TYR A 51 -12.08 10.98 -15.76
CA TYR A 51 -11.35 9.75 -15.53
C TYR A 51 -10.47 9.40 -16.75
N ARG A 52 -9.24 8.97 -16.51
CA ARG A 52 -8.33 8.45 -17.56
C ARG A 52 -7.74 7.10 -17.15
N ASP A 53 -7.56 6.23 -18.14
CA ASP A 53 -6.69 5.04 -18.01
C ASP A 53 -5.28 5.44 -18.44
N VAL A 54 -4.40 5.65 -17.48
CA VAL A 54 -2.98 5.87 -17.73
C VAL A 54 -2.33 4.49 -17.90
N LYS A 55 -2.11 4.11 -19.16
CA LYS A 55 -1.37 2.89 -19.52
C LYS A 55 0.09 3.01 -19.14
N VAL A 56 0.61 1.98 -18.48
CA VAL A 56 2.00 1.90 -18.03
C VAL A 56 2.57 0.58 -18.51
N ARG A 57 3.64 0.65 -19.30
CA ARG A 57 4.38 -0.51 -19.74
C ARG A 57 5.64 -0.64 -18.89
N VAL A 58 5.90 -1.84 -18.38
CA VAL A 58 7.12 -2.16 -17.65
C VAL A 58 7.89 -3.18 -18.47
N GLU A 59 9.16 -2.88 -18.72
CA GLU A 59 10.10 -3.77 -19.40
C GLU A 59 10.93 -4.56 -18.37
N ASP A 60 11.54 -5.65 -18.84
CA ASP A 60 12.37 -6.59 -18.08
C ASP A 60 11.73 -7.07 -16.76
N LEU A 61 10.46 -7.47 -16.85
CA LEU A 61 9.74 -8.07 -15.72
C LEU A 61 10.42 -9.37 -15.26
N ASP A 62 10.45 -9.55 -13.94
CA ASP A 62 11.04 -10.72 -13.27
C ASP A 62 10.10 -11.93 -13.15
N GLY A 63 8.92 -11.84 -13.77
CA GLY A 63 7.84 -12.81 -13.67
C GLY A 63 8.23 -14.22 -14.13
N ILE A 64 7.32 -15.17 -13.86
CA ILE A 64 7.58 -16.62 -13.84
C ILE A 64 8.06 -17.23 -15.18
N THR A 65 7.97 -16.54 -16.32
CA THR A 65 8.29 -17.12 -17.65
C THR A 65 9.20 -16.22 -18.46
N GLU A 66 10.25 -16.79 -19.07
CA GLU A 66 11.22 -16.12 -19.96
C GLU A 66 10.57 -15.35 -21.14
N GLU A 67 9.32 -15.69 -21.49
CA GLU A 67 8.57 -15.08 -22.59
C GLU A 67 7.89 -13.74 -22.25
N ASN A 68 7.76 -13.38 -20.97
CA ASN A 68 7.05 -12.17 -20.52
C ASN A 68 8.02 -11.09 -20.03
N ARG A 69 8.92 -10.63 -20.90
CA ARG A 69 9.85 -9.52 -20.58
C ARG A 69 9.18 -8.16 -20.53
N SER A 70 7.89 -8.02 -20.82
CA SER A 70 7.18 -6.75 -20.66
C SER A 70 5.71 -6.96 -20.32
N GLY A 71 5.10 -6.00 -19.63
CA GLY A 71 3.70 -6.05 -19.24
C GLY A 71 3.03 -4.68 -19.26
N ASP A 72 1.78 -4.66 -19.71
CA ASP A 72 0.94 -3.46 -19.73
C ASP A 72 0.00 -3.44 -18.52
N PHE A 73 0.12 -2.38 -17.73
CA PHE A 73 -0.65 -2.16 -16.51
C PHE A 73 -1.51 -0.90 -16.63
N HIS A 74 -2.47 -0.81 -15.72
CA HIS A 74 -3.42 0.29 -15.65
C HIS A 74 -3.15 1.17 -14.45
N CYS A 75 -3.32 2.47 -14.61
CA CYS A 75 -3.47 3.41 -13.51
C CYS A 75 -4.70 4.28 -13.76
N LEU A 76 -5.68 4.23 -12.85
CA LEU A 76 -6.85 5.08 -12.93
C LEU A 76 -6.47 6.48 -12.44
N ALA A 77 -6.42 7.45 -13.34
CA ALA A 77 -6.33 8.86 -12.96
C ALA A 77 -7.74 9.43 -12.76
N ILE A 78 -7.98 9.98 -11.57
CA ILE A 78 -9.20 10.67 -11.16
C ILE A 78 -8.86 12.15 -11.13
N CYS A 79 -9.22 12.87 -12.19
CA CYS A 79 -8.84 14.26 -12.38
C CYS A 79 -10.02 15.21 -12.17
N HIS A 80 -9.76 16.34 -11.52
CA HIS A 80 -10.67 17.48 -11.55
C HIS A 80 -10.76 18.05 -12.97
N ARG A 81 -11.83 18.80 -13.25
CA ARG A 81 -12.01 19.43 -14.58
C ARG A 81 -10.95 20.50 -14.83
N GLU A 82 -10.69 21.31 -13.82
CA GLU A 82 -9.56 22.23 -13.78
C GLU A 82 -8.40 21.49 -13.14
N LYS A 83 -7.29 21.39 -13.86
CA LYS A 83 -6.13 20.62 -13.41
C LYS A 83 -5.48 21.33 -12.21
N PRO A 84 -5.42 20.69 -11.02
CA PRO A 84 -4.71 21.25 -9.89
C PRO A 84 -3.20 21.14 -10.09
N LYS A 85 -2.43 21.96 -9.35
CA LYS A 85 -0.97 21.82 -9.28
C LYS A 85 -0.51 20.52 -8.61
N ARG A 86 -1.38 19.96 -7.76
CA ARG A 86 -1.10 18.83 -6.89
C ARG A 86 -1.77 17.55 -7.34
N ALA A 87 -1.06 16.44 -7.23
CA ALA A 87 -1.62 15.11 -7.35
C ALA A 87 -1.21 14.17 -6.20
N VAL A 88 -2.01 13.13 -5.96
CA VAL A 88 -1.72 12.08 -4.98
C VAL A 88 -1.58 10.74 -5.68
N LEU A 89 -0.44 10.07 -5.50
CA LEU A 89 -0.27 8.66 -5.82
C LEU A 89 -0.90 7.84 -4.68
N CYS A 90 -2.08 7.29 -4.93
CA CYS A 90 -2.85 6.53 -3.94
C CYS A 90 -2.69 5.01 -4.19
N VAL A 91 -1.80 4.36 -3.44
CA VAL A 91 -1.49 2.93 -3.61
C VAL A 91 -2.31 2.09 -2.62
N TYR A 92 -3.13 1.19 -3.15
CA TYR A 92 -4.02 0.39 -2.32
C TYR A 92 -3.33 -0.76 -1.57
N GLY A 93 -3.93 -1.14 -0.46
CA GLY A 93 -3.65 -2.39 0.24
C GLY A 93 -4.38 -3.59 -0.37
N GLY A 94 -3.76 -4.76 -0.29
CA GLY A 94 -4.33 -6.03 -0.75
C GLY A 94 -3.46 -7.24 -0.40
N GLY A 95 -2.52 -7.05 0.52
CA GLY A 95 -1.48 -8.04 0.84
C GLY A 95 -0.63 -8.40 -0.38
N LEU A 96 -0.50 -7.53 -1.39
CA LEU A 96 0.18 -7.80 -2.67
C LEU A 96 -0.44 -8.92 -3.53
N LEU A 97 -1.52 -9.58 -3.10
CA LEU A 97 -2.17 -10.67 -3.85
C LEU A 97 -3.59 -10.33 -4.29
N LEU A 98 -4.24 -9.33 -3.68
CA LEU A 98 -5.62 -8.95 -3.98
C LEU A 98 -5.66 -7.67 -4.83
N ALA A 99 -6.28 -7.75 -6.01
CA ALA A 99 -6.61 -6.58 -6.82
C ALA A 99 -7.72 -5.74 -6.16
N PRO A 100 -7.78 -4.42 -6.40
CA PRO A 100 -8.66 -3.54 -5.63
C PRO A 100 -10.12 -3.73 -6.04
N PRO A 101 -11.05 -4.01 -5.11
CA PRO A 101 -12.47 -4.02 -5.42
C PRO A 101 -12.96 -2.61 -5.76
N ARG A 102 -14.11 -2.50 -6.46
CA ARG A 102 -14.68 -1.22 -6.89
C ARG A 102 -14.84 -0.18 -5.77
N MET A 103 -15.10 -0.62 -4.54
CA MET A 103 -15.23 0.26 -3.38
C MET A 103 -13.94 1.05 -3.08
N PHE A 104 -12.75 0.53 -3.43
CA PHE A 104 -11.48 1.24 -3.22
C PHE A 104 -11.32 2.42 -4.18
N VAL A 105 -11.83 2.30 -5.41
CA VAL A 105 -11.93 3.44 -6.34
C VAL A 105 -12.87 4.51 -5.77
N GLY A 106 -13.96 4.09 -5.10
CA GLY A 106 -14.84 5.01 -4.38
C GLY A 106 -14.11 5.78 -3.27
N PHE A 107 -13.14 5.16 -2.59
CA PHE A 107 -12.28 5.83 -1.63
C PHE A 107 -11.33 6.84 -2.30
N ALA A 108 -10.63 6.45 -3.36
CA ALA A 108 -9.74 7.35 -4.10
C ALA A 108 -10.47 8.60 -4.63
N LYS A 109 -11.74 8.46 -5.04
CA LYS A 109 -12.60 9.59 -5.42
C LYS A 109 -12.94 10.50 -4.25
N LYS A 110 -13.22 9.96 -3.07
CA LYS A 110 -13.45 10.75 -1.85
C LYS A 110 -12.17 11.51 -1.47
N MET A 111 -11.01 10.88 -1.62
CA MET A 111 -9.72 11.55 -1.42
C MET A 111 -9.58 12.73 -2.39
N ALA A 112 -9.79 12.55 -3.69
CA ALA A 112 -9.73 13.62 -4.68
C ALA A 112 -10.65 14.79 -4.33
N ALA A 113 -11.87 14.51 -3.85
CA ALA A 113 -12.81 15.53 -3.38
C ALA A 113 -12.34 16.26 -2.12
N ASN A 114 -11.77 15.54 -1.14
CA ASN A 114 -11.38 16.10 0.15
C ASN A 114 -10.07 16.90 0.12
N THR A 115 -9.15 16.53 -0.80
CA THR A 115 -7.84 17.16 -0.92
C THR A 115 -7.80 18.23 -2.01
N GLY A 116 -8.76 18.20 -2.96
CA GLY A 116 -8.72 19.04 -4.16
C GLY A 116 -7.60 18.67 -5.14
N ALA A 117 -6.87 17.59 -4.88
CA ALA A 117 -5.81 17.08 -5.75
C ALA A 117 -6.37 16.05 -6.75
N ASP A 118 -5.69 15.91 -7.88
CA ASP A 118 -5.91 14.76 -8.75
C ASP A 118 -5.39 13.50 -8.04
N VAL A 119 -6.02 12.35 -8.24
CA VAL A 119 -5.61 11.10 -7.59
C VAL A 119 -5.31 10.05 -8.65
N TRP A 120 -4.10 9.50 -8.62
CA TRP A 120 -3.68 8.40 -9.48
C TRP A 120 -3.67 7.10 -8.67
N PHE A 121 -4.45 6.13 -9.13
CA PHE A 121 -4.72 4.87 -8.44
C PHE A 121 -4.21 3.68 -9.29
N PRO A 122 -2.96 3.24 -9.07
CA PRO A 122 -2.30 2.23 -9.89
C PRO A 122 -2.79 0.81 -9.55
N TYR A 123 -3.10 0.02 -10.58
CA TYR A 123 -3.39 -1.42 -10.49
C TYR A 123 -2.07 -2.19 -10.66
N TYR A 124 -1.25 -2.19 -9.61
CA TYR A 124 0.10 -2.77 -9.63
C TYR A 124 0.07 -4.31 -9.82
N PRO A 125 1.11 -4.90 -10.46
CA PRO A 125 1.23 -6.35 -10.64
C PRO A 125 1.22 -7.08 -9.29
N LEU A 126 0.57 -8.25 -9.22
CA LEU A 126 0.40 -8.97 -7.96
C LEU A 126 1.44 -10.07 -7.78
N CYS A 127 1.84 -10.31 -6.51
CA CYS A 127 2.91 -11.23 -6.16
C CYS A 127 2.55 -12.73 -6.28
N ASP A 128 1.41 -13.08 -6.88
CA ASP A 128 1.15 -14.47 -7.27
C ASP A 128 1.68 -14.83 -8.67
N GLU A 129 2.00 -13.82 -9.48
CA GLU A 129 2.54 -13.96 -10.84
C GLU A 129 3.83 -13.15 -11.07
N TYR A 130 4.00 -12.03 -10.35
CA TYR A 130 5.11 -11.08 -10.52
C TYR A 130 5.92 -10.94 -9.24
N THR A 131 7.13 -10.39 -9.32
CA THR A 131 7.90 -10.07 -8.11
C THR A 131 7.45 -8.75 -7.47
N ILE A 132 7.89 -8.51 -6.24
CA ILE A 132 7.72 -7.21 -5.59
C ILE A 132 8.48 -6.10 -6.33
N ARG A 133 9.61 -6.42 -6.97
CA ARG A 133 10.37 -5.46 -7.78
C ARG A 133 9.56 -4.99 -8.99
N ASP A 134 8.81 -5.89 -9.62
CA ASP A 134 7.92 -5.54 -10.73
C ASP A 134 6.82 -4.55 -10.30
N SER A 135 6.29 -4.74 -9.08
CA SER A 135 5.33 -3.80 -8.50
C SER A 135 5.94 -2.42 -8.29
N VAL A 136 7.15 -2.37 -7.73
CA VAL A 136 7.88 -1.11 -7.50
C VAL A 136 8.24 -0.43 -8.83
N ARG A 137 8.69 -1.17 -9.84
CA ARG A 137 8.97 -0.65 -11.19
C ARG A 137 7.73 -0.08 -11.87
N MET A 138 6.59 -0.76 -11.75
CA MET A 138 5.32 -0.23 -12.25
C MET A 138 4.95 1.08 -11.57
N LEU A 139 5.10 1.18 -10.25
CA LEU A 139 4.85 2.41 -9.51
C LEU A 139 5.85 3.52 -9.88
N TYR A 140 7.11 3.18 -10.12
CA TYR A 140 8.12 4.11 -10.63
C TYR A 140 7.69 4.73 -11.96
N GLU A 141 7.22 3.92 -12.92
CA GLU A 141 6.75 4.43 -14.21
C GLU A 141 5.48 5.30 -14.10
N VAL A 142 4.57 4.93 -13.19
CA VAL A 142 3.41 5.77 -12.84
C VAL A 142 3.89 7.11 -12.28
N TYR A 143 4.80 7.08 -11.31
CA TYR A 143 5.32 8.27 -10.63
C TYR A 143 6.11 9.17 -11.59
N ALA A 144 6.92 8.60 -12.48
CA ALA A 144 7.64 9.34 -13.52
C ALA A 144 6.69 10.15 -14.41
N LYS A 145 5.53 9.58 -14.77
CA LYS A 145 4.48 10.30 -15.51
C LYS A 145 3.85 11.40 -14.67
N MET A 146 3.61 11.16 -13.38
CA MET A 146 3.09 12.19 -12.47
C MET A 146 4.05 13.37 -12.32
N CYS A 147 5.36 13.14 -12.13
CA CYS A 147 6.35 14.21 -12.00
C CYS A 147 6.49 15.08 -13.25
N ARG A 148 6.06 14.58 -14.42
CA ARG A 148 5.97 15.39 -15.65
C ARG A 148 4.67 16.19 -15.75
N GLU A 149 3.62 15.75 -15.06
CA GLU A 149 2.30 16.38 -15.13
C GLU A 149 2.03 17.34 -13.97
N TYR A 150 2.64 17.19 -12.80
CA TYR A 150 2.32 17.95 -11.59
C TYR A 150 3.56 18.53 -10.93
N GLU A 151 3.39 19.68 -10.29
CA GLU A 151 4.44 20.38 -9.54
C GLU A 151 4.59 19.82 -8.11
N ASP A 152 3.50 19.33 -7.51
CA ASP A 152 3.44 18.79 -6.14
C ASP A 152 2.82 17.37 -6.22
N VAL A 153 3.64 16.34 -6.03
CA VAL A 153 3.15 14.96 -5.93
C VAL A 153 3.31 14.46 -4.52
N ARG A 154 2.23 13.92 -3.96
CA ARG A 154 2.19 13.32 -2.62
C ARG A 154 1.84 11.86 -2.69
N TRP A 155 2.28 11.10 -1.71
CA TRP A 155 2.06 9.67 -1.67
C TRP A 155 1.15 9.31 -0.51
N TYR A 156 0.18 8.45 -0.81
CA TYR A 156 -0.70 7.85 0.18
C TYR A 156 -0.79 6.36 -0.06
N GLY A 157 -0.49 5.55 0.95
CA GLY A 157 -0.62 4.10 0.85
C GLY A 157 -1.11 3.49 2.14
N TYR A 158 -1.79 2.35 1.99
CA TYR A 158 -2.24 1.58 3.14
C TYR A 158 -1.92 0.11 2.99
N SER A 159 -1.63 -0.58 4.10
CA SER A 159 -1.23 -1.99 4.12
C SER A 159 -0.05 -2.25 3.15
N SER A 160 -0.19 -3.22 2.24
CA SER A 160 0.80 -3.49 1.19
C SER A 160 1.09 -2.30 0.29
N GLY A 161 0.13 -1.41 0.04
CA GLY A 161 0.37 -0.20 -0.75
C GLY A 161 1.29 0.78 -0.04
N GLY A 162 1.21 0.85 1.30
CA GLY A 162 2.15 1.59 2.12
C GLY A 162 3.56 0.99 2.09
N ALA A 163 3.65 -0.35 2.15
CA ALA A 163 4.92 -1.05 1.98
C ALA A 163 5.55 -0.75 0.62
N LEU A 164 4.77 -0.80 -0.46
CA LEU A 164 5.25 -0.50 -1.80
C LEU A 164 5.74 0.95 -1.97
N LEU A 165 5.16 1.92 -1.25
CA LEU A 165 5.63 3.31 -1.29
C LEU A 165 6.95 3.50 -0.52
N LEU A 166 7.14 2.80 0.61
CA LEU A 166 8.43 2.77 1.29
C LEU A 166 9.50 2.17 0.36
N LEU A 167 9.17 1.08 -0.32
CA LEU A 167 10.07 0.45 -1.29
C LEU A 167 10.32 1.32 -2.52
N LEU A 168 9.32 2.06 -2.99
CA LEU A 168 9.48 3.00 -4.10
C LEU A 168 10.44 4.12 -3.72
N GLY A 169 10.31 4.72 -2.54
CA GLY A 169 11.25 5.75 -2.07
C GLY A 169 12.68 5.21 -2.01
N ALA A 170 12.88 4.04 -1.41
CA ALA A 170 14.21 3.43 -1.34
C ALA A 170 14.76 3.06 -2.73
N TYR A 171 13.88 2.66 -3.65
CA TYR A 171 14.24 2.40 -5.03
C TYR A 171 14.65 3.67 -5.79
N LEU A 172 14.09 4.84 -5.46
CA LEU A 172 14.52 6.11 -6.05
C LEU A 172 15.95 6.47 -5.64
N ASN A 173 16.35 6.18 -4.40
CA ASN A 173 17.71 6.40 -3.91
C ASN A 173 18.74 5.47 -4.57
N ASP A 174 18.37 4.22 -4.79
CA ASP A 174 19.26 3.18 -5.35
C ASP A 174 19.50 3.34 -6.87
N ASN A 175 18.61 4.04 -7.58
CA ASN A 175 18.56 4.02 -9.04
C ASN A 175 19.09 5.34 -9.63
N CYS A 176 20.12 5.28 -10.50
CA CYS A 176 20.88 6.41 -11.05
C CYS A 176 20.10 7.43 -11.93
N ASN A 177 18.77 7.42 -11.89
CA ASN A 177 17.90 8.44 -12.50
C ASN A 177 16.84 8.86 -11.47
N PRO A 178 17.21 9.54 -10.37
CA PRO A 178 16.30 9.77 -9.26
C PRO A 178 15.25 10.81 -9.68
N LEU A 179 14.02 10.35 -9.83
CA LEU A 179 12.86 11.24 -9.76
C LEU A 179 12.89 11.96 -8.40
N PRO A 180 12.38 13.20 -8.30
CA PRO A 180 12.30 13.88 -7.01
C PRO A 180 11.50 13.02 -6.02
N MET A 181 11.88 13.03 -4.74
CA MET A 181 11.01 12.49 -3.68
C MET A 181 9.67 13.24 -3.67
N PRO A 182 8.57 12.61 -3.25
CA PRO A 182 7.29 13.29 -3.16
C PRO A 182 7.36 14.37 -2.07
N GLU A 183 6.44 15.32 -2.09
CA GLU A 183 6.40 16.37 -1.05
C GLU A 183 6.08 15.80 0.33
N LYS A 184 5.19 14.80 0.38
CA LYS A 184 4.70 14.18 1.62
C LYS A 184 4.38 12.70 1.42
N LEU A 185 4.59 11.90 2.46
CA LEU A 185 4.25 10.48 2.49
C LEU A 185 3.32 10.15 3.66
N VAL A 186 2.14 9.62 3.36
CA VAL A 186 1.17 9.17 4.35
C VAL A 186 0.97 7.66 4.24
N LEU A 187 1.21 6.95 5.34
CA LEU A 187 1.19 5.49 5.40
C LEU A 187 0.23 5.01 6.49
N ILE A 188 -0.76 4.21 6.10
CA ILE A 188 -1.68 3.59 7.05
C ILE A 188 -1.37 2.10 7.15
N SER A 189 -0.93 1.67 8.32
CA SER A 189 -0.56 0.30 8.63
C SER A 189 0.39 -0.32 7.59
N PRO A 190 1.52 0.35 7.21
CA PRO A 190 2.40 -0.20 6.18
C PRO A 190 2.85 -1.62 6.53
N GLY A 191 2.80 -2.50 5.53
CA GLY A 191 3.13 -3.91 5.70
C GLY A 191 4.63 -4.22 5.60
N GLY A 192 5.00 -5.47 5.88
CA GLY A 192 6.34 -6.00 5.69
C GLY A 192 6.44 -7.42 6.25
N VAL A 193 7.26 -8.27 5.62
CA VAL A 193 7.62 -9.57 6.23
C VAL A 193 8.63 -9.34 7.36
N PRO A 194 8.69 -10.21 8.38
CA PRO A 194 9.65 -10.05 9.47
C PRO A 194 11.08 -10.16 8.94
N ALA A 195 11.92 -9.19 9.31
CA ALA A 195 13.35 -9.18 9.04
C ALA A 195 14.14 -9.98 10.09
N THR A 196 13.64 -10.01 11.33
CA THR A 196 14.26 -10.67 12.49
C THR A 196 13.28 -11.65 13.15
N ASP A 197 13.81 -12.54 14.00
CA ASP A 197 12.99 -13.45 14.80
C ASP A 197 12.16 -12.68 15.85
N GLU A 198 12.67 -11.58 16.39
CA GLU A 198 11.94 -10.71 17.31
C GLU A 198 10.70 -10.08 16.65
N GLU A 199 10.84 -9.56 15.43
CA GLU A 199 9.69 -9.06 14.66
C GLU A 199 8.65 -10.17 14.45
N TRP A 200 9.10 -11.40 14.18
CA TRP A 200 8.23 -12.55 14.00
C TRP A 200 7.49 -12.94 15.29
N GLU A 201 8.18 -12.98 16.43
CA GLU A 201 7.57 -13.23 17.74
C GLU A 201 6.54 -12.16 18.11
N LYS A 202 6.86 -10.89 17.86
CA LYS A 202 5.93 -9.76 18.07
C LYS A 202 4.69 -9.90 17.19
N MET A 203 4.84 -10.22 15.90
CA MET A 203 3.70 -10.51 15.00
C MET A 203 2.83 -11.66 15.53
N GLN A 204 3.44 -12.74 16.01
CA GLN A 204 2.71 -13.89 16.58
C GLN A 204 1.92 -13.51 17.83
N SER A 205 2.50 -12.70 18.73
CA SER A 205 1.83 -12.22 19.95
C SER A 205 0.59 -11.38 19.65
N LEU A 206 0.60 -10.64 18.54
CA LEU A 206 -0.49 -9.78 18.08
C LEU A 206 -1.55 -10.55 17.28
N ASN A 207 -1.22 -11.76 16.80
CA ASN A 207 -2.08 -12.56 15.94
C ASN A 207 -3.46 -12.77 16.55
N GLY A 208 -3.58 -12.99 17.87
CA GLY A 208 -4.87 -13.16 18.53
C GLY A 208 -5.79 -11.92 18.49
N LYS A 209 -5.20 -10.73 18.46
CA LYS A 209 -5.92 -9.44 18.50
C LYS A 209 -6.38 -8.98 17.12
N ASP A 210 -5.56 -9.25 16.10
CA ASP A 210 -5.87 -8.88 14.73
C ASP A 210 -7.11 -9.65 14.23
N ILE A 211 -8.08 -8.91 13.69
CA ILE A 211 -9.35 -9.47 13.19
C ILE A 211 -9.34 -9.65 11.65
N MET A 212 -8.34 -9.11 10.97
CA MET A 212 -8.25 -9.04 9.51
C MET A 212 -7.14 -9.93 8.94
N LEU A 213 -6.00 -10.00 9.61
CA LEU A 213 -4.77 -10.55 9.07
C LEU A 213 -4.17 -11.58 10.03
N SER A 214 -3.80 -12.74 9.50
CA SER A 214 -3.05 -13.76 10.23
C SER A 214 -1.56 -13.45 10.15
N ALA A 215 -0.83 -13.57 11.26
CA ALA A 215 0.64 -13.45 11.24
C ALA A 215 1.28 -14.45 10.26
N GLN A 216 0.70 -15.65 10.14
CA GLN A 216 1.14 -16.71 9.21
C GLN A 216 1.24 -16.22 7.75
N TYR A 217 0.43 -15.22 7.38
CA TYR A 217 0.45 -14.64 6.04
C TYR A 217 1.84 -14.15 5.63
N MET A 218 2.60 -13.56 6.56
CA MET A 218 3.93 -13.02 6.27
C MET A 218 4.91 -14.11 5.83
N LYS A 219 4.91 -15.26 6.51
CA LYS A 219 5.72 -16.42 6.11
C LYS A 219 5.21 -17.06 4.83
N THR A 220 3.90 -17.06 4.59
CA THR A 220 3.32 -17.62 3.36
C THR A 220 3.67 -16.79 2.13
N ILE A 221 3.66 -15.46 2.24
CA ILE A 221 3.92 -14.57 1.09
C ILE A 221 5.40 -14.30 0.84
N GLN A 222 6.25 -14.33 1.87
CA GLN A 222 7.69 -14.05 1.75
C GLN A 222 8.38 -14.72 0.54
N PRO A 223 8.28 -16.06 0.33
CA PRO A 223 8.94 -16.70 -0.82
C PRO A 223 8.34 -16.29 -2.17
N MET A 224 7.12 -15.75 -2.19
CA MET A 224 6.46 -15.29 -3.40
C MET A 224 6.97 -13.91 -3.85
N LEU A 225 7.47 -13.08 -2.92
CA LEU A 225 7.92 -11.72 -3.22
C LEU A 225 9.04 -11.68 -4.27
N SER A 226 9.90 -12.70 -4.32
CA SER A 226 10.96 -12.82 -5.32
C SER A 226 10.72 -13.91 -6.37
N HIS A 227 9.74 -14.80 -6.16
CA HIS A 227 9.57 -16.02 -6.97
C HIS A 227 10.87 -16.84 -7.15
N GLY A 228 11.81 -16.76 -6.21
CA GLY A 228 13.12 -17.41 -6.30
C GLY A 228 14.16 -16.66 -7.14
N ASN A 229 13.81 -15.50 -7.73
CA ASN A 229 14.75 -14.63 -8.42
C ASN A 229 15.72 -13.99 -7.42
N LYS A 230 16.97 -14.48 -7.42
CA LYS A 230 18.04 -14.05 -6.51
C LYS A 230 18.54 -12.63 -6.79
N THR A 231 18.17 -12.05 -7.93
CA THR A 231 18.57 -10.67 -8.27
C THR A 231 17.67 -9.63 -7.61
N VAL A 232 16.50 -10.02 -7.07
CA VAL A 232 15.65 -9.11 -6.29
C VAL A 232 16.34 -8.82 -4.95
N PRO A 233 16.68 -7.55 -4.65
CA PRO A 233 17.38 -7.19 -3.42
C PRO A 233 16.60 -7.64 -2.18
N ARG A 234 17.32 -8.09 -1.14
CA ARG A 234 16.71 -8.57 0.11
C ARG A 234 15.85 -7.49 0.78
N TRP A 235 16.31 -6.25 0.77
CA TRP A 235 15.60 -5.11 1.36
C TRP A 235 14.22 -4.89 0.73
N MET A 236 14.00 -5.30 -0.52
CA MET A 236 12.68 -5.18 -1.17
C MET A 236 11.60 -6.07 -0.54
N GLN A 237 11.96 -7.03 0.33
CA GLN A 237 10.99 -7.89 0.99
C GLN A 237 10.53 -7.32 2.34
N SER A 238 11.44 -6.74 3.12
CA SER A 238 11.21 -6.34 4.53
C SER A 238 11.52 -4.86 4.84
N CYS A 239 12.00 -4.10 3.86
CA CYS A 239 12.66 -2.78 4.00
C CYS A 239 13.98 -2.80 4.79
N ASP A 240 14.35 -3.92 5.43
CA ASP A 240 15.58 -4.01 6.22
C ASP A 240 16.83 -3.78 5.35
N GLY A 241 17.66 -2.82 5.77
CA GLY A 241 18.83 -2.38 5.01
C GLY A 241 18.55 -1.53 3.78
N ALA A 242 17.31 -1.09 3.53
CA ALA A 242 17.01 -0.12 2.47
C ALA A 242 17.52 1.29 2.83
N ASP A 243 17.84 2.08 1.81
CA ASP A 243 18.29 3.45 1.97
C ASP A 243 17.10 4.42 2.08
N PHE A 244 16.93 5.00 3.27
CA PHE A 244 15.89 5.99 3.57
C PHE A 244 16.40 7.44 3.55
N SER A 245 17.63 7.67 3.06
CA SER A 245 18.18 9.03 2.91
C SER A 245 17.25 9.88 2.06
N ASP A 246 17.14 11.18 2.38
CA ASP A 246 16.31 12.15 1.66
C ASP A 246 14.81 11.83 1.56
N PHE A 247 14.31 10.85 2.34
CA PHE A 247 12.88 10.55 2.35
C PHE A 247 12.03 11.76 2.74
N PRO A 248 10.80 11.85 2.18
CA PRO A 248 9.89 12.94 2.48
C PRO A 248 9.45 12.94 3.94
N GLU A 249 8.88 14.06 4.39
CA GLU A 249 8.17 14.06 5.67
C GLU A 249 7.10 12.97 5.66
N THR A 250 7.16 12.08 6.66
CA THR A 250 6.45 10.81 6.63
C THR A 250 5.51 10.66 7.84
N TRP A 251 4.24 10.36 7.59
CA TRP A 251 3.26 10.07 8.64
C TRP A 251 2.87 8.60 8.59
N ILE A 252 3.00 7.91 9.73
CA ILE A 252 2.74 6.48 9.87
C ILE A 252 1.67 6.26 10.94
N TYR A 253 0.61 5.56 10.59
CA TYR A 253 -0.49 5.26 11.49
C TYR A 253 -0.67 3.75 11.62
N TYR A 254 -0.60 3.21 12.84
CA TYR A 254 -0.96 1.83 13.14
C TYR A 254 -2.07 1.79 14.18
N GLY A 255 -2.93 0.78 14.11
CA GLY A 255 -3.68 0.33 15.27
C GLY A 255 -2.83 -0.57 16.16
N THR A 256 -3.14 -0.66 17.46
CA THR A 256 -2.41 -1.60 18.35
C THR A 256 -2.99 -3.02 18.33
N SER A 257 -4.09 -3.24 17.61
CA SER A 257 -4.72 -4.56 17.42
C SER A 257 -4.52 -5.10 16.00
N GLU A 258 -3.30 -4.98 15.48
CA GLU A 258 -2.91 -5.54 14.18
C GLU A 258 -1.51 -6.14 14.19
N VAL A 259 -1.29 -7.20 13.41
CA VAL A 259 -0.01 -7.90 13.35
C VAL A 259 1.11 -7.03 12.79
N LEU A 260 0.80 -6.14 11.84
CA LEU A 260 1.80 -5.29 11.18
C LEU A 260 2.32 -4.16 12.06
N SER A 261 1.64 -3.84 13.16
CA SER A 261 2.17 -2.92 14.18
C SER A 261 3.46 -3.41 14.83
N ALA A 262 3.80 -4.70 14.67
CA ALA A 262 5.11 -5.23 15.04
C ALA A 262 6.28 -4.51 14.34
N LYS A 263 6.06 -3.96 13.13
CA LYS A 263 7.07 -3.24 12.34
C LYS A 263 7.25 -1.77 12.74
N ALA A 264 6.36 -1.23 13.58
CA ALA A 264 6.32 0.20 13.88
C ALA A 264 7.66 0.74 14.42
N GLU A 265 8.25 0.00 15.37
CA GLU A 265 9.54 0.34 15.99
C GLU A 265 10.70 0.30 14.98
N ALA A 266 10.77 -0.73 14.14
CA ALA A 266 11.78 -0.81 13.09
C ALA A 266 11.69 0.38 12.12
N TYR A 267 10.48 0.78 11.70
CA TYR A 267 10.32 1.94 10.82
C TYR A 267 10.67 3.27 11.51
N ASP A 268 10.32 3.43 12.78
CA ASP A 268 10.70 4.60 13.59
C ASP A 268 12.22 4.74 13.68
N GLU A 269 12.92 3.66 13.99
CA GLU A 269 14.38 3.62 14.07
C GLU A 269 15.04 3.90 12.72
N MET A 270 14.54 3.28 11.64
CA MET A 270 15.09 3.45 10.29
C MET A 270 14.96 4.90 9.81
N LEU A 271 13.79 5.53 10.01
CA LEU A 271 13.55 6.92 9.63
C LEU A 271 14.32 7.90 10.53
N THR A 272 14.39 7.63 11.84
CA THR A 272 15.21 8.40 12.78
C THR A 272 16.68 8.39 12.37
N LYS A 273 17.22 7.20 12.08
CA LYS A 273 18.61 7.02 11.67
C LYS A 273 18.94 7.73 10.35
N ALA A 274 17.97 7.78 9.43
CA ALA A 274 18.09 8.49 8.17
C ALA A 274 17.91 10.03 8.30
N GLY A 275 17.61 10.55 9.50
CA GLY A 275 17.36 11.97 9.72
C GLY A 275 16.04 12.48 9.13
N VAL A 276 15.11 11.57 8.82
CA VAL A 276 13.82 11.90 8.19
C VAL A 276 12.86 12.43 9.25
N LYS A 277 12.23 13.57 8.97
CA LYS A 277 11.13 14.06 9.81
C LYS A 277 9.93 13.12 9.65
N HIS A 278 9.55 12.44 10.72
CA HIS A 278 8.44 11.50 10.67
C HIS A 278 7.57 11.55 11.93
N HIS A 279 6.34 11.06 11.78
CA HIS A 279 5.32 11.05 12.82
C HIS A 279 4.72 9.65 12.90
N LEU A 280 5.04 8.90 13.94
CA LEU A 280 4.47 7.59 14.20
C LEU A 280 3.33 7.68 15.22
N LYS A 281 2.13 7.22 14.83
CA LYS A 281 0.95 7.17 15.69
C LYS A 281 0.46 5.74 15.90
N MET A 282 0.42 5.33 17.16
CA MET A 282 -0.12 4.05 17.61
C MET A 282 -1.52 4.23 18.22
N ALA A 283 -2.57 3.98 17.45
CA ALA A 283 -3.94 4.12 17.90
C ALA A 283 -4.41 2.89 18.70
N LYS A 284 -4.72 3.12 19.98
CA LYS A 284 -5.09 2.07 20.93
C LYS A 284 -6.35 1.31 20.48
N ASP A 285 -6.27 -0.02 20.52
CA ASP A 285 -7.34 -0.99 20.22
C ASP A 285 -7.91 -0.92 18.79
N MET A 286 -7.28 -0.12 17.93
CA MET A 286 -7.67 0.02 16.53
C MET A 286 -7.17 -1.18 15.70
N PRO A 287 -7.97 -1.63 14.71
CA PRO A 287 -7.60 -2.73 13.82
C PRO A 287 -6.65 -2.28 12.70
N HIS A 288 -6.21 -3.24 11.90
CA HIS A 288 -5.43 -3.00 10.69
C HIS A 288 -6.14 -2.00 9.76
N CYS A 289 -5.40 -1.00 9.25
CA CYS A 289 -5.89 0.05 8.36
C CYS A 289 -7.06 0.90 8.92
N TYR A 290 -7.17 1.05 10.25
CA TYR A 290 -8.35 1.67 10.88
C TYR A 290 -8.75 3.05 10.33
N CYS A 291 -7.78 3.89 9.97
CA CYS A 291 -8.01 5.24 9.42
C CYS A 291 -7.74 5.34 7.91
N ALA A 292 -7.52 4.21 7.22
CA ALA A 292 -7.35 4.23 5.77
C ALA A 292 -8.66 4.62 5.08
N MET A 293 -9.80 4.23 5.67
CA MET A 293 -11.15 4.59 5.26
C MET A 293 -12.00 4.72 6.53
N VAL A 294 -12.79 5.78 6.67
CA VAL A 294 -13.62 5.98 7.88
C VAL A 294 -14.90 5.17 7.79
N PHE A 295 -14.96 4.09 8.56
CA PHE A 295 -16.17 3.29 8.76
C PHE A 295 -16.82 3.50 10.13
N PHE A 296 -16.08 4.09 11.07
CA PHE A 296 -16.50 4.32 12.45
C PHE A 296 -15.84 5.61 12.97
N PRO A 297 -16.46 6.29 13.95
CA PRO A 297 -16.07 7.63 14.37
C PRO A 297 -14.70 7.70 15.02
N GLU A 298 -14.23 6.62 15.66
CA GLU A 298 -12.91 6.58 16.29
C GLU A 298 -11.75 6.78 15.30
N ALA A 299 -11.94 6.42 14.04
CA ALA A 299 -10.94 6.64 12.99
C ALA A 299 -11.00 8.03 12.35
N ARG A 300 -12.04 8.83 12.68
CA ARG A 300 -12.37 10.04 11.92
C ARG A 300 -11.30 11.12 12.06
N ALA A 301 -10.85 11.40 13.28
CA ALA A 301 -9.84 12.43 13.52
C ALA A 301 -8.54 12.12 12.76
N ASP A 302 -8.09 10.87 12.81
CA ASP A 302 -6.85 10.42 12.15
C ASP A 302 -7.01 10.42 10.62
N TYR A 303 -8.17 10.02 10.11
CA TYR A 303 -8.47 10.16 8.69
C TYR A 303 -8.50 11.62 8.24
N GLU A 304 -9.19 12.51 8.96
CA GLU A 304 -9.27 13.93 8.62
C GLU A 304 -7.88 14.58 8.66
N GLU A 305 -7.02 14.17 9.59
CA GLU A 305 -5.61 14.54 9.61
C GLU A 305 -4.88 14.08 8.35
N THR A 306 -5.03 12.82 7.92
CA THR A 306 -4.38 12.33 6.68
C THR A 306 -4.82 13.13 5.45
N MET A 307 -6.11 13.45 5.34
CA MET A 307 -6.63 14.25 4.22
C MET A 307 -6.13 15.69 4.28
N ARG A 308 -6.00 16.26 5.49
CA ARG A 308 -5.41 17.59 5.70
C ARG A 308 -3.94 17.61 5.27
N ILE A 309 -3.15 16.63 5.69
CA ILE A 309 -1.73 16.49 5.29
C ILE A 309 -1.59 16.43 3.76
N LEU A 310 -2.48 15.70 3.08
CA LEU A 310 -2.47 15.62 1.61
C LEU A 310 -2.97 16.90 0.91
N ARG A 311 -3.69 17.78 1.61
CA ARG A 311 -4.22 19.04 1.09
C ARG A 311 -3.31 20.25 1.35
N GLU A 312 -2.54 20.24 2.42
CA GLU A 312 -1.68 21.38 2.84
C GLU A 312 -0.27 21.18 2.33
#